data_AF-A0A0V1IVP0-F1
#
_entry.id   AF-A0A0V1IVP0-F1
#
_cell.length_a   1.000
_cell.length_b   1.000
_cell.length_c   1.000
_cell.angle_alpha   90.00
_cell.angle_beta   90.00
_cell.angle_gamma   90.00
#
_symmetry.space_group_name_H-M   'P 1'
#
loop_
_entity.id
_entity.type
_entity.pdbx_description
1 polymer ?
#
loop_
_entity_poly.entity_id
_entity_poly.type
_entity_poly.pdbx_seq_one_letter_code
_entity_poly.pdbx_strand_id
1 'polypeptide(L)'
;LLKSAGHDVISVNYIGDWGTQFGMIASGLRKIGKSSTAFSLADYANAYVTANHDSLSDSEIMEFARHFVTALESGESEETALWRSICTASMAELKQTYSNLNVHFDIWQRESQFFQNAKELIHTLTKNGLVTMNREGLRGIVSRDHFIPLCKSDNTTLYLTRDLAAAIFRFQQYHPDCIYYVVDSGQHQHFENLKLVLSSAGYPSFAERIQHVKFGRILNTSTRQGKGVKADELLKQGQLKAKTILENASTTKVLPFEYESVCQQQPMQDYLLLSTMDKMARWTLIAICKACANPKRNV
;
A
#
# COMPACT_ATOMS: atom_id res chain seq x y z
N LEU A 1 -14.27 -3.82 15.30
CA LEU A 1 -15.29 -2.74 15.35
C LEU A 1 -16.43 -3.00 14.38
N LEU A 2 -16.29 -2.80 13.06
CA LEU A 2 -17.40 -2.99 12.11
C LEU A 2 -17.98 -4.42 12.12
N LYS A 3 -17.12 -5.46 12.06
CA LYS A 3 -17.55 -6.88 12.22
C LYS A 3 -18.32 -7.08 13.54
N SER A 4 -17.81 -6.52 14.64
CA SER A 4 -18.43 -6.60 15.98
C SER A 4 -19.79 -5.89 16.06
N ALA A 5 -20.00 -4.85 15.24
CA ALA A 5 -21.27 -4.14 15.11
C ALA A 5 -22.26 -4.84 14.14
N GLY A 6 -21.91 -6.01 13.61
CA GLY A 6 -22.78 -6.81 12.75
C GLY A 6 -22.70 -6.45 11.26
N HIS A 7 -21.69 -5.71 10.82
CA HIS A 7 -21.46 -5.49 9.38
C HIS A 7 -20.73 -6.67 8.75
N ASP A 8 -21.04 -6.95 7.48
CA ASP A 8 -20.21 -7.81 6.65
C ASP A 8 -19.01 -7.00 6.15
N VAL A 9 -17.80 -7.46 6.47
CA VAL A 9 -16.57 -6.70 6.22
C VAL A 9 -15.54 -7.59 5.56
N ILE A 10 -15.09 -7.14 4.40
CA ILE A 10 -13.95 -7.71 3.69
C ILE A 10 -12.75 -6.78 3.92
N SER A 11 -11.75 -7.30 4.62
CA SER A 11 -10.46 -6.65 4.84
C SER A 11 -9.52 -6.98 3.67
N VAL A 12 -9.01 -5.94 3.02
CA VAL A 12 -8.09 -6.06 1.90
C VAL A 12 -6.78 -5.39 2.26
N ASN A 13 -5.68 -6.10 2.05
CA ASN A 13 -4.36 -5.50 2.02
C ASN A 13 -4.01 -5.18 0.58
N TYR A 14 -3.93 -3.88 0.26
CA TYR A 14 -3.59 -3.43 -1.09
C TYR A 14 -2.10 -3.09 -1.17
N ILE A 15 -1.36 -3.98 -1.83
CA ILE A 15 0.09 -4.06 -1.87
C ILE A 15 0.63 -3.19 -3.01
N GLY A 16 1.51 -2.24 -2.70
CA GLY A 16 2.23 -1.44 -3.69
C GLY A 16 3.40 -2.19 -4.33
N ASP A 17 3.10 -3.14 -5.23
CA ASP A 17 4.09 -3.95 -5.95
C ASP A 17 4.34 -3.51 -7.39
N TRP A 18 4.02 -2.26 -7.74
CA TRP A 18 4.28 -1.73 -9.08
C TRP A 18 4.96 -0.36 -9.03
N GLY A 19 5.90 -0.11 -9.95
CA GLY A 19 6.54 1.21 -10.11
C GLY A 19 8.07 1.21 -10.08
N THR A 20 8.64 2.41 -10.25
CA THR A 20 10.08 2.60 -10.48
C THR A 20 10.96 2.15 -9.31
N GLN A 21 10.41 2.00 -8.10
CA GLN A 21 11.16 1.48 -6.95
C GLN A 21 11.79 0.10 -7.21
N PHE A 22 11.16 -0.75 -8.03
CA PHE A 22 11.72 -2.06 -8.39
C PHE A 22 12.92 -1.93 -9.34
N GLY A 23 12.84 -1.00 -10.28
CA GLY A 23 13.97 -0.64 -11.13
C GLY A 23 15.14 -0.03 -10.34
N MET A 24 14.85 0.73 -9.28
CA MET A 24 15.89 1.21 -8.35
C MET A 24 16.58 0.05 -7.62
N ILE A 25 15.81 -0.91 -7.10
CA ILE A 25 16.37 -2.12 -6.46
C ILE A 25 17.24 -2.87 -7.47
N ALA A 26 16.75 -3.11 -8.68
CA ALA A 26 17.49 -3.80 -9.73
C ALA A 26 18.81 -3.08 -10.09
N SER A 27 18.79 -1.74 -10.20
CA SER A 27 20.00 -0.94 -10.43
C SER A 27 21.01 -1.10 -9.29
N GLY A 28 20.55 -1.00 -8.03
CA GLY A 28 21.40 -1.19 -6.86
C GLY A 28 22.01 -2.59 -6.78
N LEU A 29 21.24 -3.63 -7.11
CA LEU A 29 21.74 -5.01 -7.12
C LEU A 29 22.83 -5.22 -8.18
N ARG A 30 22.68 -4.63 -9.37
CA ARG A 30 23.71 -4.68 -10.42
C ARG A 30 25.04 -4.09 -9.94
N LYS A 31 24.99 -3.00 -9.16
CA LYS A 31 26.19 -2.35 -8.59
C LYS A 31 26.83 -3.16 -7.45
N ILE A 32 26.03 -3.84 -6.64
CA ILE A 32 26.53 -4.67 -5.52
C ILE A 32 27.30 -5.91 -6.04
N GLY A 33 27.19 -6.25 -7.34
CA GLY A 33 28.03 -7.26 -7.98
C GLY A 33 27.77 -8.69 -7.49
N LYS A 34 26.67 -8.92 -6.77
CA LYS A 34 26.28 -10.27 -6.34
C LYS A 34 25.72 -11.04 -7.54
N SER A 35 26.53 -11.95 -8.08
CA SER A 35 26.14 -13.00 -9.03
C SER A 35 25.18 -14.05 -8.42
N SER A 36 24.65 -13.81 -7.22
CA SER A 36 23.76 -14.73 -6.51
C SER A 36 22.36 -14.68 -7.09
N THR A 37 21.79 -15.84 -7.39
CA THR A 37 20.37 -16.00 -7.75
C THR A 37 19.43 -15.94 -6.54
N ALA A 38 19.97 -15.87 -5.31
CA ALA A 38 19.20 -15.77 -4.07
C ALA A 38 19.60 -14.50 -3.29
N PHE A 39 18.72 -13.49 -3.33
CA PHE A 39 18.87 -12.25 -2.57
C PHE A 39 17.99 -12.30 -1.31
N SER A 40 18.53 -11.78 -0.20
CA SER A 40 17.74 -11.57 1.02
C SER A 40 16.98 -10.25 0.95
N LEU A 41 15.99 -10.07 1.83
CA LEU A 41 15.28 -8.79 1.97
C LEU A 41 16.20 -7.64 2.41
N ALA A 42 17.24 -7.95 3.19
CA ALA A 42 18.28 -6.98 3.52
C ALA A 42 19.07 -6.55 2.29
N ASP A 43 19.34 -7.46 1.35
CA ASP A 43 20.00 -7.11 0.08
C ASP A 43 19.13 -6.17 -0.75
N TYR A 44 17.83 -6.43 -0.86
CA TYR A 44 16.90 -5.54 -1.57
C TYR A 44 16.80 -4.16 -0.93
N ALA A 45 16.73 -4.10 0.40
CA ALA A 45 16.69 -2.83 1.13
C ALA A 45 17.98 -2.02 0.93
N ASN A 46 19.14 -2.67 1.03
CA ASN A 46 20.44 -2.03 0.81
C ASN A 46 20.56 -1.53 -0.63
N ALA A 47 20.20 -2.36 -1.62
CA ALA A 47 20.20 -1.98 -3.03
C ALA A 47 19.31 -0.76 -3.29
N TYR A 48 18.12 -0.71 -2.69
CA TYR A 48 17.23 0.44 -2.82
C TYR A 48 17.85 1.72 -2.26
N VAL A 49 18.44 1.66 -1.06
CA VAL A 49 19.08 2.83 -0.43
C VAL A 49 20.26 3.32 -1.26
N THR A 50 21.14 2.41 -1.70
CA THR A 50 22.28 2.72 -2.58
C THR A 50 21.80 3.38 -3.88
N ALA A 51 20.80 2.81 -4.56
CA ALA A 51 20.30 3.37 -5.80
C ALA A 51 19.66 4.75 -5.60
N ASN A 52 18.92 4.98 -4.51
CA ASN A 52 18.36 6.31 -4.22
C ASN A 52 19.45 7.35 -3.99
N HIS A 53 20.49 7.00 -3.22
CA HIS A 53 21.62 7.89 -3.00
C HIS A 53 22.31 8.25 -4.32
N ASP A 54 22.66 7.25 -5.12
CA ASP A 54 23.38 7.45 -6.38
C ASP A 54 22.55 8.20 -7.43
N SER A 55 21.22 8.02 -7.42
CA SER A 55 20.32 8.69 -8.37
C SER A 55 20.30 10.22 -8.26
N LEU A 56 20.85 10.77 -7.17
CA LEU A 56 21.04 12.21 -7.01
C LEU A 56 22.13 12.77 -7.93
N SER A 57 23.11 11.94 -8.29
CA SER A 57 24.26 12.32 -9.12
C SER A 57 24.29 11.61 -10.47
N ASP A 58 23.52 10.53 -10.64
CA ASP A 58 23.52 9.68 -11.83
C ASP A 58 22.09 9.53 -12.39
N SER A 59 21.80 10.26 -13.47
CA SER A 59 20.49 10.22 -14.13
C SER A 59 20.19 8.89 -14.82
N GLU A 60 21.21 8.10 -15.17
CA GLU A 60 21.05 6.80 -15.85
C GLU A 60 20.33 5.80 -14.94
N ILE A 61 20.47 5.92 -13.61
CA ILE A 61 19.77 5.06 -12.64
C ILE A 61 18.26 5.23 -12.76
N MET A 62 17.79 6.48 -12.84
CA MET A 62 16.36 6.76 -12.97
C MET A 62 15.83 6.38 -14.35
N GLU A 63 16.67 6.48 -15.38
CA GLU A 63 16.33 6.01 -16.72
C GLU A 63 16.22 4.49 -16.79
N PHE A 64 17.20 3.77 -16.25
CA PHE A 64 17.15 2.32 -16.08
C PHE A 64 15.92 1.91 -15.28
N ALA A 65 15.61 2.61 -14.19
CA ALA A 65 14.45 2.28 -13.36
C ALA A 65 13.11 2.46 -14.09
N ARG A 66 13.02 3.43 -15.01
CA ARG A 66 11.85 3.58 -15.90
C ARG A 66 11.79 2.46 -16.93
N HIS A 67 12.90 2.14 -17.59
CA HIS A 67 12.97 1.03 -18.55
C HIS A 67 12.60 -0.32 -17.91
N PHE A 68 13.04 -0.56 -16.67
CA PHE A 68 12.70 -1.75 -15.91
C PHE A 68 11.17 -1.90 -15.78
N VAL A 69 10.45 -0.83 -15.42
CA VAL A 69 8.98 -0.87 -15.31
C VAL A 69 8.33 -1.14 -16.66
N THR A 70 8.83 -0.53 -17.74
CA THR A 70 8.35 -0.80 -19.09
C THR A 70 8.55 -2.28 -19.47
N ALA A 71 9.68 -2.89 -19.09
CA ALA A 71 9.94 -4.31 -19.32
C ALA A 71 8.94 -5.22 -18.56
N LEU A 72 8.51 -4.82 -17.35
CA LEU A 72 7.46 -5.56 -16.62
C LEU A 72 6.13 -5.58 -17.37
N GLU A 73 5.83 -4.54 -18.16
CA GLU A 73 4.61 -4.50 -18.97
C GLU A 73 4.65 -5.47 -20.15
N SER A 74 5.86 -5.81 -20.64
CA SER A 74 6.04 -6.77 -21.74
C SER A 74 5.96 -8.24 -21.34
N GLY A 75 5.91 -8.56 -20.04
CA GLY A 75 5.75 -9.93 -19.55
C GLY A 75 7.08 -10.64 -19.29
N GLU A 76 7.25 -11.86 -19.79
CA GLU A 76 8.36 -12.76 -19.40
C GLU A 76 9.74 -12.22 -19.82
N SER A 77 10.46 -11.66 -18.85
CA SER A 77 11.84 -11.16 -18.97
C SER A 77 12.62 -11.41 -17.67
N GLU A 78 13.94 -11.21 -17.69
CA GLU A 78 14.77 -11.28 -16.49
C GLU A 78 14.33 -10.27 -15.42
N GLU A 79 13.89 -9.07 -15.84
CA GLU A 79 13.32 -8.04 -14.96
C GLU A 79 12.06 -8.54 -14.26
N THR A 80 11.17 -9.21 -14.99
CA THR A 80 9.95 -9.79 -14.43
C THR A 80 10.27 -10.91 -13.44
N ALA A 81 11.28 -11.75 -13.72
CA ALA A 81 11.74 -12.77 -12.78
C ALA A 81 12.29 -12.14 -11.48
N LEU A 82 13.12 -11.10 -11.59
CA LEU A 82 13.63 -10.37 -10.44
C LEU A 82 12.52 -9.69 -9.63
N TRP A 83 11.58 -9.02 -10.31
CA TRP A 83 10.41 -8.41 -9.69
C TRP A 83 9.56 -9.44 -8.92
N ARG A 84 9.27 -10.59 -9.53
CA ARG A 84 8.54 -11.70 -8.88
C ARG A 84 9.27 -12.20 -7.63
N SER A 85 10.59 -12.33 -7.69
CA SER A 85 11.42 -12.73 -6.54
C SER A 85 11.32 -11.74 -5.38
N ILE A 86 11.48 -10.44 -5.67
CA ILE A 86 11.33 -9.36 -4.68
C ILE A 86 9.93 -9.39 -4.05
N CYS A 87 8.88 -9.49 -4.87
CA CYS A 87 7.50 -9.51 -4.39
C CYS A 87 7.21 -10.73 -3.52
N THR A 88 7.71 -11.90 -3.91
CA THR A 88 7.50 -13.16 -3.18
C THR A 88 8.15 -13.11 -1.80
N ALA A 89 9.42 -12.70 -1.74
CA ALA A 89 10.15 -12.55 -0.48
C ALA A 89 9.48 -11.52 0.44
N SER A 90 9.12 -10.36 -0.11
CA SER A 90 8.50 -9.28 0.66
C SER A 90 7.12 -9.66 1.18
N MET A 91 6.33 -10.39 0.38
CA MET A 91 5.01 -10.88 0.78
C MET A 91 5.10 -11.90 1.94
N ALA A 92 6.10 -12.79 1.91
CA ALA A 92 6.30 -13.78 2.97
C ALA A 92 6.64 -13.11 4.30
N GLU A 93 7.59 -12.16 4.30
CA GLU A 93 7.94 -11.38 5.51
C GLU A 93 6.75 -10.56 6.00
N LEU A 94 6.04 -9.88 5.10
CA LEU A 94 4.90 -9.06 5.47
C LEU A 94 3.78 -9.89 6.12
N LYS A 95 3.48 -11.08 5.59
CA LYS A 95 2.53 -12.02 6.21
C LYS A 95 2.97 -12.44 7.61
N GLN A 96 4.26 -12.71 7.81
CA GLN A 96 4.80 -13.04 9.13
C GLN A 96 4.64 -11.87 10.11
N THR A 97 5.00 -10.65 9.70
CA THR A 97 4.83 -9.45 10.53
C THR A 97 3.37 -9.23 10.93
N TYR A 98 2.43 -9.34 9.99
CA TYR A 98 1.00 -9.22 10.33
C TYR A 98 0.51 -10.34 11.25
N SER A 99 0.99 -11.57 11.07
CA SER A 99 0.66 -12.68 11.98
C SER A 99 1.16 -12.40 13.41
N ASN A 100 2.37 -11.85 13.56
CA ASN A 100 2.92 -11.46 14.86
C ASN A 100 2.10 -10.33 15.53
N LEU A 101 1.43 -9.50 14.72
CA LEU A 101 0.52 -8.45 15.17
C LEU A 101 -0.92 -8.94 15.41
N ASN A 102 -1.19 -10.23 15.18
CA ASN A 102 -2.53 -10.80 15.18
C ASN A 102 -3.49 -10.07 14.21
N VAL A 103 -2.96 -9.68 13.05
CA VAL A 103 -3.69 -9.02 11.96
C VAL A 103 -3.88 -10.02 10.82
N HIS A 104 -5.12 -10.16 10.39
CA HIS A 104 -5.51 -11.02 9.28
C HIS A 104 -6.30 -10.23 8.25
N PHE A 105 -6.04 -10.54 6.98
CA PHE A 105 -6.74 -9.96 5.84
C PHE A 105 -7.49 -11.04 5.09
N ASP A 106 -8.72 -10.73 4.69
CA ASP A 106 -9.54 -11.62 3.87
C ASP A 106 -8.96 -11.71 2.45
N ILE A 107 -8.38 -10.62 1.93
CA ILE A 107 -7.84 -10.54 0.57
C ILE A 107 -6.49 -9.82 0.53
N TRP A 108 -5.56 -10.37 -0.25
CA TRP A 108 -4.30 -9.74 -0.61
C TRP A 108 -4.36 -9.31 -2.07
N GLN A 109 -4.53 -8.00 -2.30
CA GLN A 109 -4.56 -7.41 -3.63
C GLN A 109 -3.26 -6.68 -3.92
N ARG A 110 -2.86 -6.65 -5.18
CA ARG A 110 -1.60 -6.08 -5.64
C ARG A 110 -1.87 -4.97 -6.64
N GLU A 111 -1.14 -3.87 -6.56
CA GLU A 111 -1.20 -2.76 -7.51
C GLU A 111 -0.95 -3.25 -8.95
N SER A 112 -0.04 -4.22 -9.10
CA SER A 112 0.27 -4.92 -10.34
C SER A 112 -0.91 -5.70 -10.94
N GLN A 113 -2.00 -5.95 -10.21
CA GLN A 113 -3.20 -6.56 -10.79
C GLN A 113 -4.02 -5.57 -11.61
N PHE A 114 -3.85 -4.27 -11.40
CA PHE A 114 -4.72 -3.23 -11.96
C PHE A 114 -4.06 -2.38 -13.04
N PHE A 115 -2.81 -2.63 -13.43
CA PHE A 115 -2.14 -1.80 -14.44
C PHE A 115 -2.82 -1.87 -15.81
N GLN A 116 -3.28 -3.06 -16.24
CA GLN A 116 -4.03 -3.21 -17.49
C GLN A 116 -5.41 -2.58 -17.40
N ASN A 117 -6.15 -2.84 -16.32
CA ASN A 117 -7.45 -2.21 -16.09
C ASN A 117 -7.33 -0.67 -16.07
N ALA A 118 -6.24 -0.13 -15.53
CA ALA A 118 -5.95 1.30 -15.56
C ALA A 118 -5.75 1.82 -17.00
N LYS A 119 -5.03 1.10 -17.85
CA LYS A 119 -4.87 1.47 -19.27
C LYS A 119 -6.19 1.42 -20.03
N GLU A 120 -6.98 0.37 -19.85
CA GLU A 120 -8.31 0.22 -20.45
C GLU A 120 -9.28 1.31 -20.00
N LEU A 121 -9.20 1.70 -18.72
CA LEU A 121 -10.00 2.77 -18.16
C LEU A 121 -9.67 4.12 -18.79
N ILE A 122 -8.39 4.45 -18.97
CA ILE A 122 -7.97 5.66 -19.69
C ILE A 122 -8.52 5.65 -21.12
N HIS A 123 -8.41 4.52 -21.82
CA HIS A 123 -8.94 4.39 -23.17
C HIS A 123 -10.45 4.68 -23.22
N THR A 124 -11.20 4.08 -22.29
CA THR A 124 -12.65 4.28 -22.17
C THR A 124 -13.01 5.73 -21.86
N LEU A 125 -12.36 6.35 -20.87
CA LEU A 125 -12.60 7.74 -20.50
C LEU A 125 -12.25 8.71 -21.65
N THR A 126 -11.20 8.39 -22.42
CA THR A 126 -10.81 9.18 -23.61
C THR A 126 -11.86 9.06 -24.71
N LYS A 127 -12.33 7.85 -24.99
CA LYS A 127 -13.39 7.61 -25.99
C LYS A 127 -14.68 8.35 -25.64
N ASN A 128 -14.97 8.48 -24.35
CA ASN A 128 -16.12 9.23 -23.84
C ASN A 128 -15.90 10.75 -23.78
N GLY A 129 -14.76 11.26 -24.25
CA GLY A 129 -14.46 12.70 -24.30
C GLY A 129 -14.14 13.33 -22.95
N LEU A 130 -13.88 12.53 -21.90
CA LEU A 130 -13.62 13.04 -20.54
C LEU A 130 -12.16 13.40 -20.31
N VAL A 131 -11.23 12.79 -21.06
CA VAL A 131 -9.79 12.98 -20.88
C VAL A 131 -9.27 14.07 -21.81
N THR A 132 -8.65 15.10 -21.23
CA THR A 132 -7.96 16.18 -21.94
C THR A 132 -6.46 16.15 -21.67
N MET A 133 -5.67 16.81 -22.52
CA MET A 133 -4.23 16.95 -22.34
C MET A 133 -3.90 18.38 -21.87
N ASN A 134 -3.04 18.50 -20.86
CA ASN A 134 -2.52 19.79 -20.40
C ASN A 134 -1.27 20.20 -21.19
N ARG A 135 -0.75 21.41 -20.93
CA ARG A 135 0.44 21.95 -21.61
C ARG A 135 1.73 21.18 -21.32
N GLU A 136 1.76 20.41 -20.24
CA GLU A 136 2.93 19.62 -19.80
C GLU A 136 2.91 18.19 -20.37
N GLY A 137 1.94 17.86 -21.24
CA GLY A 137 1.81 16.54 -21.82
C GLY A 137 1.21 15.49 -20.88
N LEU A 138 0.58 15.90 -19.77
CA LEU A 138 -0.22 15.02 -18.93
C LEU A 138 -1.64 14.94 -19.47
N ARG A 139 -2.23 13.75 -19.36
CA ARG A 139 -3.61 13.47 -19.74
C ARG A 139 -4.44 13.21 -18.49
N GLY A 140 -5.58 13.85 -18.38
CA GLY A 140 -6.38 13.87 -17.16
C GLY A 140 -7.80 14.34 -17.37
N ILE A 141 -8.56 14.47 -16.28
CA ILE A 141 -9.93 14.99 -16.31
C ILE A 141 -9.92 16.39 -15.68
N VAL A 142 -10.73 17.29 -16.24
CA VAL A 142 -11.04 18.58 -15.60
C VAL A 142 -12.34 18.44 -14.82
N SER A 143 -12.29 18.67 -13.51
CA SER A 143 -13.47 18.63 -12.64
C SER A 143 -13.44 19.83 -11.70
N ARG A 144 -14.51 20.63 -11.67
CA ARG A 144 -14.60 21.88 -10.87
C ARG A 144 -13.38 22.79 -11.03
N ASP A 145 -12.98 23.05 -12.27
CA ASP A 145 -11.79 23.85 -12.66
C ASP A 145 -10.44 23.31 -12.18
N HIS A 146 -10.40 22.08 -11.64
CA HIS A 146 -9.18 21.38 -11.25
C HIS A 146 -8.82 20.32 -12.29
N PHE A 147 -7.59 20.39 -12.83
CA PHE A 147 -7.04 19.36 -13.70
C PHE A 147 -6.43 18.23 -12.86
N ILE A 148 -6.96 17.02 -13.03
CA ILE A 148 -6.55 15.82 -12.32
C ILE A 148 -5.81 14.89 -13.28
N PRO A 149 -4.48 14.75 -13.19
CA PRO A 149 -3.71 13.92 -14.10
C PRO A 149 -3.95 12.44 -13.83
N LEU A 150 -4.10 11.66 -14.90
CA LEU A 150 -4.34 10.21 -14.85
C LEU A 150 -3.25 9.40 -15.58
N CYS A 151 -2.71 9.92 -16.68
CA CYS A 151 -1.56 9.32 -17.34
C CYS A 151 -0.66 10.37 -17.97
N LYS A 152 0.55 9.94 -18.33
CA LYS A 152 1.47 10.74 -19.15
C LYS A 152 1.09 10.66 -20.63
N SER A 153 1.75 11.47 -21.46
CA SER A 153 1.58 11.47 -22.92
C SER A 153 1.85 10.10 -23.56
N ASP A 154 2.79 9.34 -23.00
CA ASP A 154 3.16 7.98 -23.41
C ASP A 154 2.19 6.87 -22.92
N ASN A 155 1.04 7.24 -22.34
CA ASN A 155 0.06 6.36 -21.70
C ASN A 155 0.53 5.65 -20.41
N THR A 156 1.70 6.01 -19.87
CA THR A 156 2.11 5.50 -18.55
C THR A 156 1.10 5.95 -17.50
N THR A 157 0.50 4.97 -16.81
CA THR A 157 -0.54 5.25 -15.80
C THR A 157 0.07 5.83 -14.53
N LEU A 158 -0.65 6.74 -13.89
CA LEU A 158 -0.30 7.26 -12.56
C LEU A 158 -0.95 6.41 -11.45
N TYR A 159 -0.47 6.59 -10.22
CA TYR A 159 -1.01 5.89 -9.04
C TYR A 159 -2.53 6.05 -8.92
N LEU A 160 -3.01 7.28 -9.09
CA LEU A 160 -4.44 7.58 -9.04
C LEU A 160 -5.27 6.73 -10.01
N THR A 161 -4.75 6.46 -11.20
CA THR A 161 -5.46 5.68 -12.23
C THR A 161 -5.52 4.20 -11.89
N ARG A 162 -4.47 3.66 -11.27
CA ARG A 162 -4.48 2.28 -10.76
C ARG A 162 -5.40 2.14 -9.56
N ASP A 163 -5.41 3.11 -8.66
CA ASP A 163 -6.35 3.14 -7.53
C ASP A 163 -7.80 3.30 -7.98
N LEU A 164 -8.05 4.09 -9.03
CA LEU A 164 -9.35 4.23 -9.67
C LEU A 164 -9.83 2.90 -10.27
N ALA A 165 -8.96 2.22 -11.03
CA ALA A 165 -9.27 0.90 -11.57
C ALA A 165 -9.56 -0.12 -10.45
N ALA A 166 -8.74 -0.12 -9.40
CA ALA A 166 -8.95 -0.98 -8.23
C ALA A 166 -10.25 -0.66 -7.48
N ALA A 167 -10.60 0.62 -7.34
CA ALA A 167 -11.86 1.06 -6.72
C ALA A 167 -13.08 0.59 -7.51
N ILE A 168 -13.06 0.78 -8.84
CA ILE A 168 -14.14 0.34 -9.74
C ILE A 168 -14.27 -1.19 -9.70
N PHE A 169 -13.15 -1.92 -9.75
CA PHE A 169 -13.17 -3.38 -9.61
C PHE A 169 -13.82 -3.79 -8.28
N ARG A 170 -13.41 -3.20 -7.16
CA ARG A 170 -14.00 -3.52 -5.84
C ARG A 170 -15.49 -3.20 -5.79
N PHE A 171 -15.91 -2.10 -6.42
CA PHE A 171 -17.32 -1.74 -6.52
C PHE A 171 -18.12 -2.79 -7.28
N GLN A 172 -17.63 -3.21 -8.45
CA GLN A 172 -18.29 -4.20 -9.31
C GLN A 172 -18.28 -5.60 -8.72
N GLN A 173 -17.20 -6.02 -8.06
CA GLN A 173 -17.10 -7.36 -7.49
C GLN A 173 -17.90 -7.46 -6.19
N TYR A 174 -17.70 -6.51 -5.27
CA TYR A 174 -18.21 -6.63 -3.91
C TYR A 174 -19.49 -5.86 -3.66
N HIS A 175 -19.92 -4.95 -4.56
CA HIS A 175 -21.13 -4.13 -4.41
C HIS A 175 -21.26 -3.47 -3.02
N PRO A 176 -20.23 -2.74 -2.54
CA PRO A 176 -20.21 -2.26 -1.17
C PRO A 176 -21.14 -1.07 -0.90
N ASP A 177 -21.61 -0.99 0.33
CA ASP A 177 -22.26 0.20 0.87
C ASP A 177 -21.23 1.28 1.22
N CYS A 178 -20.05 0.87 1.67
CA CYS A 178 -18.96 1.77 2.01
C CYS A 178 -17.58 1.12 1.79
N ILE A 179 -16.59 1.91 1.37
CA ILE A 179 -15.18 1.49 1.32
C ILE A 179 -14.35 2.46 2.18
N TYR A 180 -13.69 1.93 3.19
CA TYR A 180 -12.77 2.68 4.05
C TYR A 180 -11.33 2.44 3.62
N TYR A 181 -10.66 3.50 3.17
CA TYR A 181 -9.23 3.52 2.89
C TYR A 181 -8.50 4.08 4.11
N VAL A 182 -7.74 3.24 4.81
CA VAL A 182 -6.96 3.64 5.99
C VAL A 182 -5.54 4.00 5.55
N VAL A 183 -5.29 5.31 5.38
CA VAL A 183 -4.05 5.84 4.77
C VAL A 183 -3.63 7.13 5.44
N ASP A 184 -2.32 7.41 5.42
CA ASP A 184 -1.71 8.66 5.87
C ASP A 184 -2.52 9.90 5.45
N SER A 185 -2.68 10.82 6.39
CA SER A 185 -3.34 12.11 6.21
C SER A 185 -2.77 12.93 5.05
N GLY A 186 -1.47 12.78 4.74
CA GLY A 186 -0.83 13.42 3.59
C GLY A 186 -1.40 13.02 2.22
N GLN A 187 -2.16 11.93 2.14
CA GLN A 187 -2.83 11.47 0.91
C GLN A 187 -4.25 12.03 0.73
N HIS A 188 -4.66 13.00 1.55
CA HIS A 188 -6.02 13.53 1.50
C HIS A 188 -6.43 14.01 0.09
N GLN A 189 -5.58 14.84 -0.56
CA GLN A 189 -5.87 15.35 -1.90
C GLN A 189 -5.99 14.23 -2.94
N HIS A 190 -5.22 13.14 -2.79
CA HIS A 190 -5.30 11.98 -3.67
C HIS A 190 -6.68 11.32 -3.60
N PHE A 191 -7.23 11.12 -2.39
CA PHE A 191 -8.57 10.56 -2.22
C PHE A 191 -9.70 11.52 -2.63
N GLU A 192 -9.53 12.82 -2.47
CA GLU A 192 -10.47 13.81 -3.02
C GLU A 192 -10.46 13.76 -4.55
N ASN A 193 -9.28 13.68 -5.17
CA ASN A 193 -9.15 13.53 -6.61
C ASN A 193 -9.75 12.21 -7.10
N LEU A 194 -9.57 11.11 -6.36
CA LEU A 194 -10.20 9.82 -6.66
C LEU A 194 -11.72 9.94 -6.72
N LYS A 195 -12.34 10.61 -5.74
CA LYS A 195 -13.79 10.85 -5.69
C LYS A 195 -14.27 11.72 -6.86
N LEU A 196 -13.55 12.80 -7.17
CA LEU A 196 -13.88 13.67 -8.30
C LEU A 196 -13.83 12.91 -9.62
N VAL A 197 -12.79 12.10 -9.83
CA VAL A 197 -12.63 11.30 -11.04
C VAL A 197 -13.69 10.21 -11.13
N LEU A 198 -14.02 9.51 -10.03
CA LEU A 198 -15.12 8.54 -10.00
C LEU A 198 -16.45 9.19 -10.39
N SER A 199 -16.74 10.37 -9.84
CA SER A 199 -17.95 11.11 -10.15
C SER A 199 -18.02 11.47 -11.64
N SER A 200 -16.93 12.02 -12.19
CA SER A 200 -16.82 12.34 -13.63
C SER A 200 -16.88 11.10 -14.52
N ALA A 201 -16.41 9.94 -14.03
CA ALA A 201 -16.46 8.66 -14.74
C ALA A 201 -17.84 7.97 -14.68
N GLY A 202 -18.86 8.62 -14.12
CA GLY A 202 -20.23 8.10 -14.06
C GLY A 202 -20.57 7.32 -12.78
N TYR A 203 -19.76 7.44 -11.73
CA TYR A 203 -19.95 6.76 -10.45
C TYR A 203 -20.17 7.73 -9.25
N PRO A 204 -21.03 8.76 -9.33
CA PRO A 204 -21.17 9.77 -8.28
C PRO A 204 -21.62 9.17 -6.94
N SER A 205 -22.63 8.30 -6.94
CA SER A 205 -23.12 7.65 -5.72
C SER A 205 -22.10 6.68 -5.10
N PHE A 206 -21.16 6.16 -5.89
CA PHE A 206 -20.07 5.35 -5.36
C PHE A 206 -18.94 6.23 -4.81
N ALA A 207 -18.64 7.37 -5.43
CA ALA A 207 -17.65 8.32 -4.92
C ALA A 207 -17.98 8.78 -3.49
N GLU A 208 -19.27 8.99 -3.17
CA GLU A 208 -19.74 9.34 -1.83
C GLU A 208 -19.54 8.21 -0.78
N ARG A 209 -19.44 6.96 -1.23
CA ARG A 209 -19.23 5.78 -0.38
C ARG A 209 -17.75 5.55 -0.04
N ILE A 210 -16.82 6.31 -0.64
CA ILE A 210 -15.39 6.22 -0.33
C ILE A 210 -15.09 7.07 0.90
N GLN A 211 -14.49 6.45 1.92
CA GLN A 211 -14.10 7.09 3.17
C GLN A 211 -12.58 7.00 3.36
N HIS A 212 -11.92 8.15 3.51
CA HIS A 212 -10.50 8.22 3.85
C HIS A 212 -10.36 8.29 5.38
N VAL A 213 -9.99 7.17 5.99
CA VAL A 213 -9.67 7.09 7.42
C VAL A 213 -8.22 7.49 7.61
N LYS A 214 -8.00 8.71 8.09
CA LYS A 214 -6.70 9.36 8.16
C LYS A 214 -5.94 8.98 9.42
N PHE A 215 -4.62 8.79 9.32
CA PHE A 215 -3.71 8.75 10.46
C PHE A 215 -2.49 9.66 10.24
N GLY A 216 -1.81 10.05 11.31
CA GLY A 216 -0.63 10.92 11.26
C GLY A 216 0.67 10.13 11.09
N ARG A 217 1.72 10.79 10.57
CA ARG A 217 3.04 10.18 10.39
C ARG A 217 3.81 10.08 11.70
N ILE A 218 4.69 9.08 11.79
CA ILE A 218 5.72 9.01 12.81
C ILE A 218 6.86 9.93 12.38
N LEU A 219 7.34 10.73 13.32
CA LEU A 219 8.45 11.63 13.08
C LEU A 219 9.78 10.85 13.02
N ASN A 220 10.74 11.36 12.24
CA ASN A 220 12.14 10.89 12.16
C ASN A 220 12.39 9.53 11.48
N THR A 221 11.49 9.04 10.64
CA THR A 221 11.72 7.86 9.78
C THR A 221 11.85 8.23 8.30
N SER A 222 12.89 7.73 7.63
CA SER A 222 13.15 7.89 6.19
C SER A 222 13.72 6.59 5.59
N THR A 223 12.87 5.85 4.87
CA THR A 223 13.26 4.62 4.16
C THR A 223 14.30 4.87 3.08
N ARG A 224 14.27 6.02 2.40
CA ARG A 224 15.26 6.38 1.35
C ARG A 224 16.67 6.63 1.89
N GLN A 225 16.78 7.05 3.14
CA GLN A 225 18.07 7.27 3.82
C GLN A 225 18.46 6.08 4.72
N GLY A 226 17.70 4.98 4.70
CA GLY A 226 17.90 3.85 5.62
C GLY A 226 17.64 4.19 7.10
N LYS A 227 17.02 5.34 7.40
CA LYS A 227 16.74 5.79 8.76
C LYS A 227 15.37 5.29 9.22
N GLY A 228 15.33 4.49 10.29
CA GLY A 228 14.09 4.20 11.02
C GLY A 228 14.02 2.78 11.59
N VAL A 229 13.41 2.63 12.77
CA VAL A 229 13.35 1.37 13.54
C VAL A 229 12.37 0.36 12.94
N LYS A 230 12.78 -0.87 12.63
CA LYS A 230 11.89 -1.88 12.03
C LYS A 230 10.67 -2.14 12.93
N ALA A 231 9.52 -2.42 12.32
CA ALA A 231 8.30 -2.76 13.06
C ALA A 231 8.53 -3.89 14.06
N ASP A 232 9.15 -4.99 13.59
CA ASP A 232 9.44 -6.14 14.44
C ASP A 232 10.43 -5.82 15.57
N GLU A 233 11.33 -4.86 15.34
CA GLU A 233 12.26 -4.40 16.37
C GLU A 233 11.54 -3.57 17.44
N LEU A 234 10.62 -2.69 17.04
CA LEU A 234 9.74 -1.97 17.96
C LEU A 234 8.86 -2.93 18.76
N LEU A 235 8.31 -3.97 18.11
CA LEU A 235 7.55 -5.02 18.78
C LEU A 235 8.41 -5.74 19.82
N LYS A 236 9.61 -6.16 19.44
CA LYS A 236 10.50 -6.88 20.34
C LYS A 236 10.92 -6.00 21.53
N GLN A 237 11.19 -4.71 21.30
CA GLN A 237 11.51 -3.76 22.37
C GLN A 237 10.34 -3.55 23.32
N GLY A 238 9.12 -3.42 22.82
CA GLY A 238 7.92 -3.27 23.65
C GLY A 238 7.62 -4.53 24.48
N GLN A 239 7.76 -5.71 23.87
CA GLN A 239 7.63 -7.00 24.59
C GLN A 239 8.67 -7.14 25.70
N LEU A 240 9.93 -6.77 25.42
CA LEU A 240 10.99 -6.82 26.43
C LEU A 240 10.72 -5.85 27.58
N LYS A 241 10.27 -4.62 27.28
CA LYS A 241 9.88 -3.65 28.31
C LYS A 241 8.71 -4.15 29.16
N ALA A 242 7.67 -4.70 28.53
CA ALA A 242 6.52 -5.28 29.23
C ALA A 242 6.97 -6.41 30.18
N LYS A 243 7.87 -7.28 29.72
CA LYS A 243 8.46 -8.35 30.54
C LYS A 243 9.21 -7.80 31.74
N THR A 244 10.07 -6.80 31.55
CA THR A 244 10.80 -6.15 32.65
C THR A 244 9.85 -5.48 33.65
N ILE A 245 8.73 -4.91 33.20
CA ILE A 245 7.72 -4.34 34.11
C ILE A 245 7.05 -5.45 34.93
N LEU A 246 6.66 -6.57 34.30
CA LEU A 246 6.07 -7.72 35.00
C LEU A 246 7.03 -8.33 36.02
N GLU A 247 8.31 -8.49 35.66
CA GLU A 247 9.34 -9.04 36.55
C GLU A 247 9.58 -8.17 37.79
N ASN A 248 9.45 -6.84 37.67
CA ASN A 248 9.69 -5.90 38.75
C ASN A 248 8.42 -5.50 39.53
N ALA A 249 7.24 -5.88 39.05
CA ALA A 249 5.98 -5.53 39.69
C ALA A 249 5.69 -6.45 40.89
N SER A 250 5.83 -5.92 42.11
CA SER A 250 5.52 -6.64 43.35
C SER A 250 4.05 -7.03 43.51
N THR A 251 3.15 -6.48 42.69
CA THR A 251 1.70 -6.69 42.73
C THR A 251 1.17 -7.47 41.53
N THR A 252 2.04 -7.99 40.65
CA THR A 252 1.58 -8.75 39.49
C THR A 252 0.89 -10.04 39.92
N LYS A 253 -0.24 -10.36 39.28
CA LYS A 253 -0.95 -11.63 39.44
C LYS A 253 -0.59 -12.65 38.37
N VAL A 254 0.23 -12.24 37.40
CA VAL A 254 0.72 -13.10 36.33
C VAL A 254 1.86 -13.94 36.91
N LEU A 255 1.86 -15.24 36.65
CA LEU A 255 2.94 -16.11 37.13
C LEU A 255 4.15 -16.02 36.19
N PRO A 256 5.39 -16.23 36.67
CA PRO A 256 6.59 -16.07 35.84
C PRO A 256 6.61 -16.90 34.55
N PHE A 257 6.00 -18.09 34.56
CA PHE A 257 5.90 -18.93 33.36
C PHE A 257 4.90 -18.40 32.32
N GLU A 258 4.01 -17.49 32.71
CA GLU A 258 3.01 -16.84 31.85
C GLU A 258 3.51 -15.50 31.29
N TYR A 259 4.65 -14.99 31.75
CA TYR A 259 5.16 -13.69 31.31
C TYR A 259 5.35 -13.62 29.80
N GLU A 260 5.86 -14.69 29.20
CA GLU A 260 6.11 -14.73 27.77
C GLU A 260 4.81 -14.71 26.96
N SER A 261 3.81 -15.51 27.33
CA SER A 261 2.50 -15.50 26.67
C SER A 261 1.76 -14.18 26.88
N VAL A 262 1.81 -13.60 28.08
CA VAL A 262 1.16 -12.31 28.38
C VAL A 262 1.85 -11.15 27.67
N CYS A 263 3.17 -11.13 27.56
CA CYS A 263 3.89 -10.08 26.82
C CYS A 263 3.65 -10.19 25.30
N GLN A 264 3.41 -11.40 24.79
CA GLN A 264 3.01 -11.62 23.40
C GLN A 264 1.53 -11.26 23.15
N GLN A 265 0.66 -11.38 24.16
CA GLN A 265 -0.78 -11.10 24.06
C GLN A 265 -1.19 -9.68 24.48
N GLN A 266 -0.39 -8.97 25.29
CA GLN A 266 -0.73 -7.62 25.71
C GLN A 266 -0.83 -6.69 24.50
N PRO A 267 -1.78 -5.73 24.52
CA PRO A 267 -2.17 -4.96 23.35
C PRO A 267 -1.07 -3.93 23.01
N MET A 268 -0.01 -4.41 22.39
CA MET A 268 0.82 -3.65 21.45
C MET A 268 0.09 -3.41 20.13
N GLN A 269 -1.20 -3.76 20.07
CA GLN A 269 -2.06 -3.52 18.92
C GLN A 269 -2.30 -2.02 18.72
N ASP A 270 -2.55 -1.22 19.76
CA ASP A 270 -2.92 0.19 19.58
C ASP A 270 -1.73 1.11 19.28
N TYR A 271 -0.58 0.88 19.92
CA TYR A 271 0.60 1.75 19.76
C TYR A 271 1.43 1.43 18.51
N LEU A 272 1.36 0.19 18.01
CA LEU A 272 2.25 -0.31 16.97
C LEU A 272 1.57 -0.54 15.62
N LEU A 273 0.23 -0.65 15.54
CA LEU A 273 -0.48 -0.53 14.25
C LEU A 273 -0.21 0.83 13.62
N LEU A 274 -0.28 1.91 14.41
CA LEU A 274 0.07 3.26 13.92
C LEU A 274 1.55 3.36 13.52
N SER A 275 2.44 2.62 14.20
CA SER A 275 3.87 2.69 13.94
C SER A 275 4.33 1.85 12.73
N THR A 276 3.60 0.77 12.43
CA THR A 276 3.84 -0.11 11.27
C THR A 276 3.23 0.47 10.00
N MET A 277 2.08 1.14 10.11
CA MET A 277 1.38 1.75 8.98
C MET A 277 2.16 2.92 8.33
N ASP A 278 3.01 3.61 9.09
CA ASP A 278 3.79 4.74 8.58
C ASP A 278 4.99 4.31 7.70
N LYS A 279 5.58 3.14 8.00
CA LYS A 279 6.58 2.51 7.12
C LYS A 279 5.95 1.88 5.87
N MET A 280 4.64 1.71 5.93
CA MET A 280 3.78 1.19 4.88
C MET A 280 3.08 2.32 4.10
N ALA A 281 3.78 3.43 3.82
CA ALA A 281 3.27 4.59 3.08
C ALA A 281 2.70 4.29 1.66
N ARG A 282 2.69 3.02 1.23
CA ARG A 282 2.10 2.54 -0.03
C ARG A 282 1.18 1.32 0.11
N TRP A 283 0.95 0.82 1.32
CA TRP A 283 0.10 -0.35 1.57
C TRP A 283 -1.18 0.15 2.20
N THR A 284 -2.29 0.00 1.48
CA THR A 284 -3.57 0.52 1.95
C THR A 284 -4.34 -0.62 2.58
N LEU A 285 -4.61 -0.50 3.90
CA LEU A 285 -5.66 -1.29 4.52
C LEU A 285 -6.99 -0.74 4.01
N ILE A 286 -7.75 -1.61 3.35
CA ILE A 286 -9.08 -1.28 2.84
C ILE A 286 -10.08 -2.16 3.57
N ALA A 287 -11.06 -1.55 4.23
CA ALA A 287 -12.22 -2.26 4.73
C ALA A 287 -13.39 -1.99 3.78
N ILE A 288 -13.85 -3.04 3.11
CA ILE A 288 -15.03 -3.03 2.27
C ILE A 288 -16.19 -3.49 3.15
N CYS A 289 -17.20 -2.64 3.34
CA CYS A 289 -18.28 -2.86 4.28
C CYS A 289 -19.62 -2.93 3.55
N LYS A 290 -20.42 -3.93 3.91
CA LYS A 290 -21.85 -4.02 3.62
C LYS A 290 -22.64 -3.97 4.93
N ALA A 291 -23.71 -3.19 4.94
CA ALA A 291 -24.67 -3.24 6.02
C ALA A 291 -25.39 -4.60 6.00
N CYS A 292 -25.58 -5.21 7.17
CA CYS A 292 -26.50 -6.34 7.27
C CYS A 292 -27.89 -5.86 6.82
N ALA A 293 -28.47 -6.52 5.81
CA ALA A 293 -29.89 -6.38 5.52
C ALA A 293 -30.66 -6.85 6.77
N ASN A 294 -31.06 -5.91 7.62
CA ASN A 294 -31.86 -6.22 8.79
C ASN A 294 -33.26 -6.59 8.30
N PRO A 295 -33.73 -7.85 8.42
CA PRO A 295 -35.06 -8.24 7.92
C PRO A 295 -36.21 -7.64 8.75
N LYS A 296 -35.93 -6.80 9.75
CA LYS A 296 -36.89 -6.33 10.76
C LYS A 296 -37.04 -4.81 10.80
N ARG A 297 -37.10 -4.14 9.65
CA ARG A 297 -37.67 -2.79 9.54
C ARG A 297 -38.64 -2.71 8.36
N ASN A 298 -39.74 -3.43 8.51
CA ASN A 298 -41.01 -3.20 7.82
C ASN A 298 -42.11 -3.76 8.74
N VAL A 299 -42.42 -3.00 9.80
CA VAL A 299 -43.69 -3.03 10.52
C VAL A 299 -44.01 -1.60 10.89
#